data_AF-A0A933G2E8-F1
#
_entry.id   AF-A0A933G2E8-F1
#
_cell.length_a   1.000
_cell.length_b   1.000
_cell.length_c   1.000
_cell.angle_alpha   90.00
_cell.angle_beta   90.00
_cell.angle_gamma   90.00
#
_symmetry.space_group_name_H-M   'P 1'
#
loop_
_entity.id
_entity.type
_entity.pdbx_description
1 polymer ?
#
loop_
_entity_poly.entity_id
_entity_poly.type
_entity_poly.pdbx_seq_one_letter_code
_entity_poly.pdbx_strand_id
1 'polypeptide(L)'
;PEPIVLPRTSQALFLVQRVRDEAHRFAVTYHRGLRQRRSVQSALDAIPGVGPKRKKALLRKFGSVKAVREADVDEIAATVGFTRSLAERVKEQV
;
A
#
# COMPACT_ATOMS: atom_id res chain seq x y z
N PRO A 1 -11.94 -1.63 -39.35
CA PRO A 1 -13.13 -2.44 -39.01
C PRO A 1 -14.26 -1.59 -38.43
N GLU A 2 -15.49 -1.83 -38.88
CA GLU A 2 -16.67 -1.17 -38.33
C GLU A 2 -17.04 -1.74 -36.95
N PRO A 3 -17.50 -0.90 -36.01
CA PRO A 3 -17.87 -1.36 -34.68
C PRO A 3 -19.21 -2.11 -34.70
N ILE A 4 -19.29 -3.19 -33.92
CA ILE A 4 -20.55 -3.90 -33.68
C ILE A 4 -21.31 -3.20 -32.56
N VAL A 5 -22.48 -2.64 -32.89
CA VAL A 5 -23.36 -2.00 -31.90
C VAL A 5 -24.29 -3.03 -31.29
N LEU A 6 -24.09 -3.33 -30.00
CA LEU A 6 -24.94 -4.25 -29.26
C LEU A 6 -26.13 -3.52 -28.62
N PRO A 7 -27.35 -4.09 -28.64
CA PRO A 7 -28.50 -3.52 -27.93
C PRO A 7 -28.22 -3.37 -26.43
N ARG A 8 -28.72 -2.27 -25.83
CA ARG A 8 -28.43 -1.90 -24.43
C ARG A 8 -28.88 -2.93 -23.40
N THR A 9 -29.89 -3.74 -23.72
CA THR A 9 -30.45 -4.80 -22.86
C THR A 9 -29.96 -6.20 -23.24
N SER A 10 -29.05 -6.32 -24.21
CA SER A 10 -28.57 -7.62 -24.68
C SER A 10 -27.64 -8.31 -23.67
N GLN A 11 -27.78 -9.62 -23.54
CA GLN A 11 -26.90 -10.42 -22.68
C GLN A 11 -25.44 -10.38 -23.15
N ALA A 12 -25.21 -10.27 -24.47
CA ALA A 12 -23.87 -10.12 -25.04
C ALA A 12 -23.18 -8.82 -24.56
N LEU A 13 -23.91 -7.70 -24.53
CA LEU A 13 -23.36 -6.44 -24.02
C LEU A 13 -23.02 -6.55 -22.53
N PHE A 14 -23.91 -7.14 -21.73
CA PHE A 14 -23.67 -7.34 -20.29
C PHE A 14 -22.46 -8.24 -20.02
N LEU A 15 -22.24 -9.28 -20.84
CA LEU A 15 -21.06 -10.13 -20.72
C LEU A 15 -19.76 -9.34 -20.93
N VAL A 16 -19.66 -8.58 -22.02
CA VAL A 16 -18.46 -7.79 -22.34
C VAL A 16 -18.24 -6.69 -21.31
N GLN A 17 -19.31 -6.07 -20.81
CA GLN A 17 -19.23 -5.10 -19.72
C GLN A 17 -18.66 -5.72 -18.43
N ARG A 18 -19.14 -6.90 -18.02
CA ARG A 18 -18.60 -7.60 -16.83
C ARG A 18 -17.10 -7.91 -16.98
N VAL A 19 -16.68 -8.38 -18.15
CA VAL A 19 -15.25 -8.63 -18.44
C VAL A 19 -14.44 -7.34 -18.32
N ARG A 20 -14.94 -6.24 -18.90
CA ARG A 20 -14.29 -4.92 -18.80
C ARG A 20 -14.22 -4.43 -17.36
N ASP A 21 -15.30 -4.56 -16.60
CA ASP A 21 -15.37 -4.09 -15.22
C ASP A 21 -14.41 -4.89 -14.33
N GLU A 22 -14.28 -6.19 -14.55
CA GLU A 22 -13.30 -7.02 -13.85
C GLU A 22 -11.85 -6.69 -14.24
N ALA A 23 -11.59 -6.43 -15.52
CA ALA A 23 -10.29 -5.95 -15.98
C ALA A 23 -9.92 -4.59 -15.35
N HIS A 24 -10.87 -3.65 -15.29
CA HIS A 24 -10.71 -2.38 -14.59
C HIS A 24 -10.48 -2.58 -13.08
N ARG A 25 -11.27 -3.43 -12.42
CA ARG A 25 -11.12 -3.73 -10.99
C ARG A 25 -9.73 -4.29 -10.70
N PHE A 26 -9.24 -5.22 -11.51
CA PHE A 26 -7.91 -5.80 -11.39
C PHE A 26 -6.82 -4.72 -11.54
N ALA A 27 -6.86 -3.93 -12.61
CA ALA A 27 -5.88 -2.86 -12.86
C ALA A 27 -5.84 -1.81 -11.74
N VAL A 28 -7.00 -1.37 -11.27
CA VAL A 28 -7.11 -0.41 -10.16
C VAL A 28 -6.54 -1.02 -8.87
N THR A 29 -6.87 -2.27 -8.57
CA THR A 29 -6.37 -2.96 -7.37
C THR A 29 -4.85 -3.10 -7.40
N TYR A 30 -4.29 -3.50 -8.55
CA TYR A 30 -2.84 -3.62 -8.73
C TYR A 30 -2.13 -2.28 -8.52
N HIS A 31 -2.61 -1.20 -9.15
CA HIS A 31 -2.01 0.13 -8.98
C HIS A 31 -2.22 0.70 -7.58
N ARG A 32 -3.32 0.38 -6.88
CA ARG A 32 -3.49 0.72 -5.46
C ARG A 32 -2.43 0.03 -4.61
N GLY A 33 -2.16 -1.26 -4.83
CA GLY A 33 -1.09 -2.00 -4.15
C GLY A 33 0.30 -1.40 -4.40
N LEU A 34 0.62 -1.07 -5.65
CA LEU A 34 1.87 -0.38 -6.02
C LEU A 34 2.00 0.99 -5.36
N ARG A 35 0.94 1.81 -5.37
CA ARG A 35 0.94 3.12 -4.70
C ARG A 35 1.12 3.00 -3.20
N GLN A 36 0.47 2.04 -2.55
CA GLN A 36 0.65 1.78 -1.12
C GLN A 36 2.11 1.43 -0.82
N ARG A 37 2.75 0.56 -1.63
CA ARG A 37 4.18 0.23 -1.50
C ARG A 37 5.10 1.45 -1.72
N ARG A 38 4.76 2.36 -2.64
CA ARG A 38 5.54 3.60 -2.88
C ARG A 38 5.33 4.65 -1.79
N SER A 39 4.12 4.82 -1.27
CA SER A 39 3.84 5.71 -0.13
C SER A 39 4.58 5.23 1.12
N VAL A 40 4.61 3.92 1.34
CA VAL A 40 5.44 3.26 2.34
C VAL A 40 6.93 3.58 2.17
N GLN A 41 7.38 3.81 0.93
CA GLN A 41 8.74 4.20 0.67
C GLN A 41 9.02 5.62 1.20
N SER A 42 8.12 6.59 0.95
CA SER A 42 8.37 8.01 1.22
C SER A 42 8.32 8.45 2.69
N ALA A 43 7.47 7.86 3.54
CA ALA A 43 7.27 8.36 4.90
C ALA A 43 8.43 7.98 5.85
N LEU A 44 8.84 6.71 5.82
CA LEU A 44 9.93 6.21 6.66
C LEU A 44 11.32 6.69 6.19
N ASP A 45 11.47 7.03 4.91
CA ASP A 45 12.74 7.53 4.36
C ASP A 45 13.05 8.96 4.80
N ALA A 46 12.04 9.74 5.18
CA ALA A 46 12.22 11.10 5.67
C ALA A 46 12.73 11.15 7.12
N ILE A 47 12.66 10.04 7.87
CA ILE A 47 12.94 10.01 9.31
C ILE A 47 14.45 9.87 9.55
N PRO A 48 15.12 10.89 10.13
CA PRO A 48 16.56 10.82 10.38
C PRO A 48 16.91 9.67 11.32
N GLY A 49 17.80 8.78 10.86
CA GLY A 49 18.22 7.58 11.58
C GLY A 49 17.46 6.30 11.21
N VAL A 50 16.43 6.37 10.35
CA VAL A 50 15.72 5.20 9.82
C VAL A 50 16.26 4.87 8.42
N GLY A 51 17.39 4.17 8.38
CA GLY A 51 17.96 3.66 7.12
C GLY A 51 17.22 2.44 6.55
N PRO A 52 17.63 1.96 5.36
CA PRO A 52 16.92 0.89 4.63
C PRO A 52 16.78 -0.41 5.42
N LYS A 53 17.76 -0.76 6.26
CA LYS A 53 17.71 -1.96 7.12
C LYS A 53 16.62 -1.87 8.18
N ARG A 54 16.51 -0.74 8.88
CA ARG A 54 15.52 -0.47 9.92
C ARG A 54 14.11 -0.35 9.33
N LYS A 55 13.99 0.32 8.18
CA LYS A 55 12.75 0.36 7.40
C LYS A 55 12.26 -1.03 7.02
N LYS A 56 13.13 -1.88 6.47
CA LYS A 56 12.78 -3.26 6.11
C LYS A 56 12.33 -4.05 7.35
N ALA A 57 12.94 -3.82 8.51
CA ALA A 57 12.52 -4.45 9.76
C ALA A 57 11.11 -4.00 10.19
N LEU A 58 10.80 -2.70 10.14
CA LEU A 58 9.46 -2.18 10.42
C LEU A 58 8.42 -2.74 9.46
N LEU A 59 8.69 -2.72 8.16
CA LEU A 59 7.76 -3.23 7.15
C LEU A 59 7.58 -4.74 7.22
N ARG A 60 8.61 -5.49 7.63
CA ARG A 60 8.47 -6.93 7.87
C ARG A 60 7.60 -7.22 9.08
N LYS A 61 7.68 -6.40 10.13
CA LYS A 61 6.90 -6.59 11.37
C LYS A 61 5.45 -6.14 11.22
N PHE A 62 5.23 -4.94 10.67
CA PHE A 62 3.92 -4.28 10.63
C PHE A 62 3.23 -4.35 9.26
N GLY A 63 3.92 -4.73 8.19
CA GLY A 63 3.36 -4.91 6.84
C GLY A 63 3.11 -3.60 6.06
N SER A 64 2.75 -2.51 6.73
CA SER A 64 2.53 -1.20 6.09
C SER A 64 2.87 -0.03 7.00
N VAL A 65 3.11 1.15 6.42
CA VAL A 65 3.34 2.40 7.18
C VAL A 65 2.11 2.79 7.99
N LYS A 66 0.89 2.53 7.47
CA LYS A 66 -0.34 2.72 8.24
C LYS A 66 -0.33 1.91 9.54
N ALA A 67 0.07 0.64 9.45
CA ALA A 67 0.18 -0.21 10.63
C ALA A 67 1.30 0.24 11.58
N VAL A 68 2.42 0.76 11.07
CA VAL A 68 3.46 1.41 11.91
C VAL A 68 2.89 2.64 12.64
N ARG A 69 2.03 3.42 11.98
CA ARG A 69 1.37 4.59 12.56
C ARG A 69 0.42 4.20 13.70
N GLU A 70 -0.26 3.08 13.57
CA GLU A 70 -1.22 2.57 14.55
C GLU A 70 -0.52 1.86 15.72
N ALA A 71 0.63 1.23 15.50
CA ALA A 71 1.39 0.49 16.51
C ALA A 71 1.92 1.35 17.67
N ASP A 72 2.01 0.77 18.86
CA ASP A 72 2.54 1.47 20.03
C ASP A 72 4.05 1.68 19.95
N VAL A 73 4.53 2.72 20.65
CA VAL A 73 5.97 3.06 20.70
C VAL A 73 6.81 1.87 21.18
N ASP A 74 6.31 1.11 22.16
CA ASP A 74 7.01 -0.05 22.69
C ASP A 74 7.10 -1.19 21.66
N GLU A 75 6.08 -1.37 20.82
CA GLU A 75 6.11 -2.34 19.73
C GLU A 75 7.11 -1.93 18.63
N ILE A 76 7.19 -0.64 18.34
CA ILE A 76 8.16 -0.08 17.38
C ILE A 76 9.58 -0.26 17.95
N ALA A 77 9.79 0.04 19.23
CA ALA A 77 11.07 -0.11 19.93
C ALA A 77 11.53 -1.58 19.99
N ALA A 78 10.60 -2.52 20.11
CA ALA A 78 10.88 -3.96 20.04
C ALA A 78 11.31 -4.46 18.64
N THR A 79 11.36 -3.57 17.63
CA THR A 79 11.87 -3.93 16.29
C THR A 79 13.40 -3.94 16.29
N VAL A 80 13.99 -4.92 15.60
CA VAL A 80 15.45 -5.10 15.55
C VAL A 80 16.16 -3.82 15.12
N GLY A 81 17.08 -3.36 15.98
CA GLY A 81 17.92 -2.19 15.73
C GLY A 81 17.29 -0.85 16.09
N PHE A 82 16.14 -0.83 16.76
CA PHE A 82 15.52 0.39 17.30
C PHE A 82 15.89 0.62 18.77
N THR A 83 16.07 1.88 19.12
CA THR A 83 16.06 2.36 20.50
C THR A 83 14.69 2.97 20.80
N ARG A 84 14.33 3.10 22.07
CA ARG A 84 13.08 3.78 22.48
C ARG A 84 12.98 5.19 21.90
N SER A 85 14.06 5.96 21.99
CA SER A 85 14.14 7.32 21.44
C SER A 85 13.94 7.40 19.92
N LEU A 86 14.38 6.38 19.18
CA LEU A 86 14.15 6.32 17.73
C LEU A 86 12.70 5.90 17.42
N ALA A 87 12.13 5.02 18.23
CA ALA A 87 10.74 4.59 18.09
C ALA A 87 9.76 5.73 18.36
N GLU A 88 10.01 6.56 19.37
CA GLU A 88 9.24 7.78 19.65
C GLU A 88 9.27 8.73 18.46
N ARG A 89 10.47 9.01 17.92
CA ARG A 89 10.63 9.84 16.73
C ARG A 89 9.90 9.29 15.51
N VAL A 90 9.89 7.97 15.35
CA VAL A 90 9.13 7.32 14.27
C VAL A 90 7.64 7.56 14.47
N LYS A 91 7.13 7.38 15.69
CA LYS A 91 5.70 7.59 16.01
C LYS A 91 5.26 9.04 15.79
N GLU A 92 6.13 10.01 16.06
CA GLU A 92 5.86 11.44 15.82
C GLU A 92 5.81 11.82 14.33
N GLN A 93 6.60 11.15 13.48
CA GLN A 93 6.80 11.54 12.08
C GLN A 93 6.06 10.67 11.05
N VAL A 94 5.39 9.59 11.48
CA VAL A 94 4.67 8.62 10.62
C VAL A 94 3.16 8.89 10.53
#